data_AF-A0A763CET0-F1
#
_entry.id   AF-A0A763CET0-F1
#
_cell.length_a   1.000
_cell.length_b   1.000
_cell.length_c   1.000
_cell.angle_alpha   90.00
_cell.angle_beta   90.00
_cell.angle_gamma   90.00
#
_symmetry.space_group_name_H-M   'P 1'
#
loop_
_entity.id
_entity.type
_entity.pdbx_description
1 polymer ?
#
loop_
_entity_poly.entity_id
_entity_poly.type
_entity_poly.pdbx_seq_one_letter_code
_entity_poly.pdbx_strand_id
1 'polypeptide(L)'
;MENNPEETPFSWGRLILAFIIFIYLMTYSFLSIKYLFLSWSGDFSFLGRILHFNNTFTVNEEIKLAIFTTFGAILGGATLGITSLHKYAAVNKKLDIDHLWGYLMAPILSVIIGILIFCLLYSGLIILTGGSNPDTENNSVKIGYLCMGAICSYNWDVFIKKLQQLSKHVSEG
;
A
#
# COMPACT_ATOMS: atom_id res chain seq x y z
N MET A 1 -29.61 2.69 -37.54
CA MET A 1 -28.77 3.79 -37.03
C MET A 1 -27.61 3.14 -36.31
N GLU A 2 -26.51 3.00 -37.03
CA GLU A 2 -25.28 2.36 -36.57
C GLU A 2 -24.62 3.32 -35.56
N ASN A 3 -24.49 2.88 -34.31
CA ASN A 3 -23.83 3.65 -33.25
C ASN A 3 -22.34 3.69 -33.59
N ASN A 4 -21.95 4.74 -34.31
CA ASN A 4 -20.55 5.03 -34.59
C ASN A 4 -19.85 5.22 -33.24
N PRO A 5 -18.77 4.48 -32.93
CA PRO A 5 -18.03 4.72 -31.69
C PRO A 5 -17.46 6.13 -31.78
N GLU A 6 -17.99 7.06 -30.97
CA GLU A 6 -17.45 8.41 -30.86
C GLU A 6 -15.97 8.32 -30.49
N GLU A 7 -15.11 8.53 -31.48
CA GLU A 7 -13.67 8.66 -31.27
C GLU A 7 -13.45 9.90 -30.42
N THR A 8 -13.27 9.70 -29.12
CA THR A 8 -13.00 10.80 -28.20
C THR A 8 -11.75 11.54 -28.69
N PRO A 9 -11.81 12.87 -28.91
CA PRO A 9 -10.73 13.60 -29.54
C PRO A 9 -9.45 13.51 -28.71
N PHE A 10 -8.32 13.41 -29.39
CA PHE A 10 -6.98 13.43 -28.80
C PHE A 10 -6.81 14.74 -28.00
N SER A 11 -6.78 14.62 -26.68
CA SER A 11 -6.65 15.77 -25.78
C SER A 11 -5.27 15.75 -25.12
N TRP A 12 -4.45 16.74 -25.45
CA TRP A 12 -3.15 16.98 -24.82
C TRP A 12 -3.24 17.06 -23.29
N GLY A 13 -4.37 17.57 -22.76
CA GLY A 13 -4.62 17.62 -21.32
C GLY A 13 -4.68 16.24 -20.66
N ARG A 14 -5.25 15.23 -21.33
CA ARG A 14 -5.30 13.86 -20.81
C ARG A 14 -3.92 13.22 -20.76
N LEU A 15 -3.08 13.51 -21.76
CA LEU A 15 -1.72 12.99 -21.84
C LEU A 15 -0.84 13.60 -20.74
N ILE A 16 -0.94 14.91 -20.53
CA ILE A 16 -0.27 15.61 -19.42
C ILE A 16 -0.73 15.04 -18.07
N LEU A 17 -2.03 14.83 -17.88
CA LEU A 17 -2.58 14.30 -16.63
C LEU A 17 -2.12 12.85 -16.36
N ALA A 18 -2.12 11.99 -17.39
CA ALA A 18 -1.58 10.64 -17.29
C ALA A 18 -0.08 10.66 -16.94
N PHE A 19 0.68 11.60 -17.50
CA PHE A 19 2.11 11.76 -17.22
C PHE A 19 2.38 12.23 -15.78
N ILE A 20 1.55 13.15 -15.26
CA ILE A 20 1.62 13.59 -13.86
C ILE A 20 1.34 12.42 -12.92
N ILE A 21 0.29 11.62 -13.19
CA ILE A 21 -0.03 10.43 -12.39
C ILE A 21 1.12 9.42 -12.47
N PHE A 22 1.70 9.22 -13.64
CA PHE A 22 2.83 8.32 -13.81
C PHE A 22 4.05 8.75 -12.98
N ILE A 23 4.42 10.04 -13.02
CA ILE A 23 5.51 10.59 -12.21
C ILE A 23 5.19 10.40 -10.72
N TYR A 24 3.95 10.65 -10.31
CA TYR A 24 3.51 10.46 -8.93
C TYR A 24 3.68 9.00 -8.49
N LEU A 25 3.15 8.04 -9.27
CA LEU A 25 3.27 6.60 -9.02
C LEU A 25 4.72 6.16 -8.91
N MET A 26 5.56 6.59 -9.84
CA MET A 26 6.99 6.27 -9.85
C MET A 26 7.72 6.87 -8.64
N THR A 27 7.41 8.11 -8.27
CA THR A 27 8.07 8.80 -7.16
C THR A 27 7.83 8.08 -5.83
N TYR A 28 6.58 7.79 -5.47
CA TYR A 28 6.33 7.12 -4.20
C TYR A 28 6.77 5.65 -4.20
N SER A 29 6.71 4.97 -5.36
CA SER A 29 7.24 3.60 -5.48
C SER A 29 8.74 3.57 -5.24
N PHE A 30 9.48 4.49 -5.85
CA PHE A 30 10.93 4.60 -5.66
C PHE A 30 11.30 4.98 -4.22
N LEU A 31 10.55 5.91 -3.61
CA LEU A 31 10.72 6.24 -2.20
C LEU A 31 10.44 5.04 -1.29
N SER A 32 9.37 4.29 -1.54
CA SER A 32 9.02 3.08 -0.79
C SER A 32 10.14 2.03 -0.87
N ILE A 33 10.64 1.75 -2.08
CA ILE A 33 11.77 0.82 -2.28
C ILE A 33 13.01 1.31 -1.55
N LYS A 34 13.36 2.60 -1.67
CA LYS A 34 14.52 3.19 -1.00
C LYS A 34 14.45 3.02 0.52
N TYR A 35 13.32 3.38 1.14
CA TYR A 35 13.17 3.26 2.59
C TYR A 35 13.05 1.81 3.05
N LEU A 36 12.47 0.92 2.24
CA LEU A 36 12.45 -0.51 2.51
C LEU A 36 13.87 -1.09 2.59
N PHE A 37 14.74 -0.77 1.62
CA PHE A 37 16.14 -1.23 1.65
C PHE A 37 16.92 -0.64 2.83
N LEU A 38 16.62 0.61 3.21
CA LEU A 38 17.21 1.25 4.38
C LEU A 38 16.79 0.52 5.67
N SER A 39 15.49 0.24 5.84
CA SER A 39 14.96 -0.57 6.94
C SER A 39 15.51 -1.99 6.95
N TRP A 40 15.73 -2.59 5.78
CA TRP A 40 16.36 -3.90 5.65
C TRP A 40 17.79 -3.91 6.17
N SER A 41 18.52 -2.82 5.95
CA SER A 41 19.88 -2.63 6.46
C SER A 41 19.94 -2.34 7.97
N GLY A 42 18.79 -2.26 8.64
CA GLY A 42 18.68 -1.94 10.05
C GLY A 42 18.74 -0.43 10.38
N ASP A 43 18.80 0.43 9.36
CA ASP A 43 18.80 1.87 9.53
C ASP A 43 17.36 2.41 9.54
N PHE A 44 16.92 2.86 10.71
CA PHE A 44 15.61 3.47 10.95
C PHE A 44 15.72 4.99 11.23
N SER A 45 16.86 5.61 10.93
CA SER A 45 17.08 7.06 11.15
C SER A 45 16.05 7.94 10.43
N PHE A 46 15.47 7.45 9.33
CA PHE A 46 14.41 8.16 8.61
C PHE A 46 13.15 8.35 9.47
N LEU A 47 12.83 7.42 10.38
CA LEU A 47 11.69 7.55 11.30
C LEU A 47 11.90 8.73 12.25
N GLY A 48 13.09 8.85 12.83
CA GLY A 48 13.44 9.97 13.71
C GLY A 48 13.34 11.32 13.01
N ARG A 49 13.73 11.37 11.73
CA ARG A 49 13.62 12.58 10.90
C ARG A 49 12.17 12.96 10.59
N ILE A 50 11.30 11.99 10.32
CA ILE A 50 9.89 12.23 9.97
C ILE A 50 9.06 12.61 11.19
N LEU A 51 9.29 11.95 12.32
CA LEU A 51 8.46 12.09 13.52
C LEU A 51 8.94 13.20 14.47
N HIS A 52 10.02 13.92 14.14
CA HIS A 52 10.61 14.97 15.00
C HIS A 52 10.87 14.52 16.45
N PHE A 53 11.10 13.22 16.67
CA PHE A 53 11.43 12.71 18.00
C PHE A 53 12.86 13.10 18.37
N ASN A 54 13.04 13.61 19.60
CA ASN A 54 14.35 13.82 20.21
C ASN A 54 15.17 12.51 20.17
N ASN A 55 16.49 12.65 20.17
CA ASN A 55 17.56 11.64 19.92
C ASN A 55 17.54 10.31 20.72
N THR A 56 16.46 9.94 21.42
CA THR A 56 16.33 8.74 22.24
C THR A 56 15.20 7.80 21.79
N PHE A 57 14.74 7.88 20.54
CA PHE A 57 13.74 6.94 20.03
C PHE A 57 14.39 5.60 19.65
N THR A 58 14.19 4.59 20.50
CA THR A 58 14.58 3.21 20.20
C THR A 58 13.46 2.53 19.41
N VAL A 59 13.75 2.12 18.17
CA VAL A 59 12.78 1.42 17.31
C VAL A 59 12.60 0.00 17.85
N ASN A 60 11.46 -0.25 18.50
CA ASN A 60 11.09 -1.58 18.99
C ASN A 60 10.81 -2.56 17.84
N GLU A 61 10.90 -3.84 18.13
CA GLU A 61 10.65 -4.95 17.20
C GLU A 61 9.28 -4.86 16.50
N GLU A 62 8.24 -4.49 17.25
CA GLU A 62 6.88 -4.28 16.75
C GLU A 62 6.83 -3.22 15.64
N ILE A 63 7.57 -2.14 15.84
CA ILE A 63 7.63 -1.00 14.91
C ILE A 63 8.37 -1.43 13.64
N LYS A 64 9.42 -2.25 13.77
CA LYS A 64 10.11 -2.82 12.59
C LYS A 64 9.14 -3.63 11.75
N LEU A 65 8.40 -4.55 12.36
CA LEU A 65 7.42 -5.38 11.63
C LEU A 65 6.31 -4.55 10.99
N ALA A 66 5.79 -3.54 11.69
CA ALA A 66 4.80 -2.61 11.15
C ALA A 66 5.33 -1.90 9.90
N ILE A 67 6.57 -1.41 9.94
CA ILE A 67 7.25 -0.77 8.81
C ILE A 67 7.34 -1.71 7.59
N PHE A 68 7.76 -2.96 7.81
CA PHE A 68 7.84 -3.96 6.73
C PHE A 68 6.47 -4.23 6.09
N THR A 69 5.42 -4.39 6.89
CA THR A 69 4.06 -4.58 6.36
C THR A 69 3.55 -3.35 5.63
N THR A 70 3.75 -2.15 6.18
CA THR A 70 3.30 -0.91 5.55
C THR A 70 4.03 -0.66 4.23
N PHE A 71 5.35 -0.87 4.14
CA PHE A 71 6.06 -0.76 2.87
C PHE A 71 5.61 -1.82 1.87
N GLY A 72 5.38 -3.06 2.32
CA GLY A 72 4.75 -4.09 1.49
C GLY A 72 3.41 -3.60 0.91
N ALA A 73 2.54 -3.06 1.75
CA ALA A 73 1.24 -2.53 1.32
C ALA A 73 1.36 -1.37 0.32
N ILE A 74 2.29 -0.43 0.52
CA ILE A 74 2.55 0.66 -0.43
C ILE A 74 3.00 0.09 -1.79
N LEU A 75 3.85 -0.94 -1.82
CA LEU A 75 4.28 -1.59 -3.07
C LEU A 75 3.14 -2.36 -3.75
N GLY A 76 2.27 -3.01 -2.97
CA GLY A 76 1.06 -3.65 -3.48
C GLY A 76 0.12 -2.64 -4.14
N GLY A 77 -0.15 -1.52 -3.47
CA GLY A 77 -0.94 -0.41 -4.00
C GLY A 77 -0.29 0.25 -5.21
N ALA A 78 1.03 0.40 -5.23
CA ALA A 78 1.79 0.83 -6.42
C ALA A 78 1.56 -0.06 -7.62
N THR A 79 1.63 -1.37 -7.42
CA THR A 79 1.43 -2.35 -8.50
C THR A 79 0.01 -2.23 -9.07
N LEU A 80 -1.00 -2.06 -8.21
CA LEU A 80 -2.37 -1.80 -8.65
C LEU A 80 -2.50 -0.46 -9.40
N GLY A 81 -1.87 0.60 -8.89
CA GLY A 81 -1.85 1.92 -9.54
C GLY A 81 -1.20 1.90 -10.92
N ILE A 82 -0.10 1.17 -11.09
CA ILE A 82 0.58 1.05 -12.40
C ILE A 82 -0.27 0.24 -13.38
N THR A 83 -0.84 -0.88 -12.93
CA THR A 83 -1.70 -1.74 -13.78
C THR A 83 -3.00 -1.05 -14.18
N SER A 84 -3.62 -0.29 -13.26
CA SER A 84 -4.80 0.50 -13.57
C SER A 84 -4.46 1.65 -14.52
N LEU A 85 -3.35 2.36 -14.31
CA LEU A 85 -2.91 3.43 -15.23
C LEU A 85 -2.68 2.88 -16.63
N HIS A 86 -2.01 1.73 -16.76
CA HIS A 86 -1.81 1.08 -18.06
C HIS A 86 -3.15 0.77 -18.74
N LYS A 87 -4.12 0.22 -18.00
CA LYS A 87 -5.46 -0.10 -18.51
C LYS A 87 -6.23 1.17 -18.93
N TYR A 88 -6.24 2.22 -18.12
CA TYR A 88 -7.05 3.41 -18.39
C TYR A 88 -6.41 4.37 -19.40
N ALA A 89 -5.08 4.48 -19.40
CA ALA A 89 -4.35 5.35 -20.32
C ALA A 89 -4.16 4.69 -21.71
N ALA A 90 -3.73 3.43 -21.77
CA ALA A 90 -3.40 2.78 -23.05
C ALA A 90 -4.60 2.09 -23.71
N VAL A 91 -5.48 1.46 -22.92
CA VAL A 91 -6.56 0.62 -23.46
C VAL A 91 -7.88 1.38 -23.57
N ASN A 92 -8.31 2.07 -22.50
CA ASN A 92 -9.65 2.65 -22.45
C ASN A 92 -9.75 4.10 -22.93
N LYS A 93 -8.64 4.85 -23.05
CA LYS A 93 -8.58 6.28 -23.47
C LYS A 93 -9.56 7.26 -22.74
N LYS A 94 -10.12 6.84 -21.60
CA LYS A 94 -11.14 7.56 -20.80
C LYS A 94 -10.59 7.98 -19.45
N LEU A 95 -9.38 8.55 -19.44
CA LEU A 95 -8.79 9.06 -18.21
C LEU A 95 -9.39 10.44 -17.93
N ASP A 96 -10.18 10.51 -16.87
CA ASP A 96 -10.91 11.71 -16.45
C ASP A 96 -10.38 12.25 -15.11
N ILE A 97 -10.68 13.51 -14.79
CA ILE A 97 -10.26 14.17 -13.55
C ILE A 97 -10.76 13.45 -12.30
N ASP A 98 -11.93 12.80 -12.37
CA ASP A 98 -12.48 12.01 -11.26
C ASP A 98 -11.59 10.82 -10.87
N HIS A 99 -10.80 10.29 -11.83
CA HIS A 99 -9.86 9.19 -11.54
C HIS A 99 -8.63 9.68 -10.76
N LEU A 100 -8.27 10.96 -10.87
CA LEU A 100 -7.10 11.55 -10.19
C LEU A 100 -7.20 11.38 -8.68
N TRP A 101 -8.39 11.56 -8.12
CA TRP A 101 -8.62 11.43 -6.68
C TRP A 101 -8.40 10.00 -6.20
N GLY A 102 -8.77 9.02 -7.02
CA GLY A 102 -8.51 7.60 -6.74
C GLY A 102 -7.01 7.29 -6.66
N TYR A 103 -6.22 7.80 -7.61
CA TYR A 103 -4.75 7.62 -7.59
C TYR A 103 -4.08 8.34 -6.42
N LEU A 104 -4.59 9.53 -6.05
CA LEU A 104 -4.05 10.29 -4.91
C LEU A 104 -4.35 9.63 -3.56
N MET A 105 -5.53 9.02 -3.42
CA MET A 105 -5.94 8.34 -2.19
C MET A 105 -5.34 6.94 -2.05
N ALA A 106 -4.91 6.31 -3.15
CA ALA A 106 -4.33 4.97 -3.15
C ALA A 106 -3.19 4.77 -2.14
N PRO A 107 -2.13 5.62 -2.05
CA PRO A 107 -1.06 5.42 -1.09
C PRO A 107 -1.51 5.59 0.37
N ILE A 108 -2.44 6.52 0.63
CA ILE A 108 -3.00 6.71 1.98
C ILE A 108 -3.75 5.44 2.40
N LEU A 109 -4.57 4.92 1.50
CA LEU A 109 -5.32 3.69 1.74
C LEU A 109 -4.37 2.49 1.94
N SER A 110 -3.32 2.36 1.13
CA SER A 110 -2.30 1.32 1.30
C SER A 110 -1.64 1.36 2.67
N VAL A 111 -1.35 2.56 3.20
CA VAL A 111 -0.78 2.70 4.55
C VAL A 111 -1.77 2.19 5.61
N ILE A 112 -3.05 2.57 5.52
CA ILE A 112 -4.09 2.13 6.46
C ILE A 112 -4.24 0.60 6.42
N ILE A 113 -4.31 0.02 5.22
CA ILE A 113 -4.40 -1.44 5.03
C ILE A 113 -3.17 -2.13 5.61
N GLY A 114 -1.98 -1.60 5.38
CA GLY A 114 -0.74 -2.13 5.94
C GLY A 114 -0.75 -2.18 7.46
N ILE A 115 -1.20 -1.11 8.12
CA ILE A 115 -1.32 -1.05 9.59
C ILE A 115 -2.36 -2.07 10.09
N LEU A 116 -3.52 -2.18 9.42
CA LEU A 116 -4.55 -3.14 9.79
C LEU A 116 -4.05 -4.59 9.70
N ILE A 117 -3.35 -4.93 8.60
CA ILE A 117 -2.75 -6.26 8.42
C ILE A 117 -1.68 -6.52 9.47
N PHE A 118 -0.84 -5.53 9.79
CA PHE A 118 0.12 -5.66 10.87
C PHE A 118 -0.58 -6.01 12.19
N CYS A 119 -1.64 -5.28 12.57
CA CYS A 119 -2.40 -5.56 13.79
C CYS A 119 -2.98 -6.98 13.81
N LEU A 120 -3.58 -7.42 12.69
CA LEU A 120 -4.17 -8.76 12.57
C LEU A 120 -3.10 -9.87 12.66
N LEU A 121 -1.98 -9.70 11.96
CA LEU A 121 -0.88 -10.67 12.00
C LEU A 121 -0.21 -10.71 13.37
N TYR A 122 0.10 -9.55 13.93
CA TYR A 122 0.78 -9.43 15.22
C TYR A 122 -0.06 -9.99 16.36
N SER A 123 -1.34 -9.60 16.45
CA SER A 123 -2.26 -10.16 17.44
C SER A 123 -2.46 -11.67 17.25
N GLY A 124 -2.66 -12.13 16.01
CA GLY A 124 -2.83 -13.56 15.71
C GLY A 124 -1.62 -14.40 16.09
N LEU A 125 -0.41 -13.93 15.76
CA LEU A 125 0.84 -14.61 16.09
C LEU A 125 1.10 -14.64 17.60
N ILE A 126 0.89 -13.53 18.31
CA ILE A 126 1.03 -13.48 19.77
C ILE A 126 0.12 -14.51 20.46
N ILE A 127 -1.14 -14.58 20.03
CA ILE A 127 -2.10 -15.54 20.60
C ILE A 127 -1.65 -16.98 20.32
N LEU A 128 -1.18 -17.27 19.09
CA LEU A 128 -0.77 -18.62 18.69
C LEU A 128 0.52 -19.09 19.37
N THR A 129 1.40 -18.16 19.71
CA THR A 129 2.73 -18.42 20.28
C THR A 129 2.75 -18.27 21.81
N GLY A 130 1.57 -18.13 22.45
CA GLY A 130 1.44 -18.09 23.90
C GLY A 130 2.00 -16.83 24.56
N GLY A 131 1.99 -15.69 23.85
CA GLY A 131 2.49 -14.42 24.38
C GLY A 131 3.99 -14.18 24.16
N SER A 132 4.66 -15.03 23.37
CA SER A 132 6.03 -14.74 22.95
C SER A 132 6.04 -13.77 21.77
N ASN A 133 6.97 -12.81 21.79
CA ASN A 133 7.08 -11.84 20.71
C ASN A 133 7.65 -12.54 19.45
N PRO A 134 7.13 -12.20 18.25
CA PRO A 134 7.67 -12.73 17.01
C PRO A 134 9.13 -12.31 16.83
N ASP A 135 10.00 -13.28 16.52
CA ASP A 135 11.43 -13.05 16.31
C ASP A 135 11.68 -12.15 15.09
N THR A 136 12.02 -10.89 15.37
CA THR A 136 12.30 -9.90 14.31
C THR A 136 13.73 -9.93 13.80
N GLU A 137 14.60 -10.80 14.30
CA GLU A 137 15.89 -11.06 13.67
C GLU A 137 15.75 -12.00 12.47
N ASN A 138 14.73 -12.87 12.51
CA ASN A 138 14.44 -13.78 11.41
C ASN A 138 13.91 -13.05 10.17
N ASN A 139 14.70 -13.04 9.10
CA ASN A 139 14.31 -12.44 7.83
C ASN A 139 13.03 -13.04 7.24
N SER A 140 12.73 -14.31 7.50
CA SER A 140 11.49 -14.95 7.03
C SER A 140 10.24 -14.27 7.62
N VAL A 141 10.30 -13.82 8.87
CA VAL A 141 9.20 -13.10 9.53
C VAL A 141 8.99 -11.75 8.86
N LYS A 142 10.07 -10.97 8.66
CA LYS A 142 10.00 -9.67 7.96
C LYS A 142 9.42 -9.80 6.55
N ILE A 143 9.89 -10.79 5.79
CA ILE A 143 9.40 -11.08 4.44
C ILE A 143 7.92 -11.46 4.47
N GLY A 144 7.50 -12.31 5.42
CA GLY A 144 6.10 -12.71 5.57
C GLY A 144 5.18 -11.51 5.81
N TYR A 145 5.57 -10.63 6.73
CA TYR A 145 4.85 -9.39 7.03
C TYR A 145 4.79 -8.44 5.82
N LEU A 146 5.87 -8.33 5.06
CA LEU A 146 5.94 -7.54 3.83
C LEU A 146 5.04 -8.11 2.72
N CYS A 147 5.14 -9.41 2.45
CA CYS A 147 4.33 -10.08 1.42
C CYS A 147 2.83 -9.98 1.72
N MET A 148 2.43 -10.17 2.98
CA MET A 148 1.04 -10.03 3.38
C MET A 148 0.51 -8.61 3.17
N GLY A 149 1.29 -7.59 3.55
CA GLY A 149 0.93 -6.19 3.26
C GLY A 149 0.73 -5.96 1.76
N ALA A 150 1.66 -6.45 0.93
CA ALA A 150 1.62 -6.29 -0.52
C ALA A 150 0.38 -6.94 -1.15
N ILE A 151 0.09 -8.19 -0.81
CA ILE A 151 -1.06 -8.93 -1.36
C ILE A 151 -2.38 -8.24 -0.98
N CYS A 152 -2.52 -7.85 0.30
CA CYS A 152 -3.76 -7.25 0.78
C CYS A 152 -4.03 -5.87 0.19
N SER A 153 -2.99 -5.04 0.01
CA SER A 153 -3.17 -3.73 -0.62
C SER A 153 -3.27 -3.78 -2.14
N TYR A 154 -2.65 -4.77 -2.80
CA TYR A 154 -2.81 -4.96 -4.24
C TYR A 154 -4.27 -5.20 -4.62
N ASN A 155 -5.02 -5.90 -3.76
CA ASN A 155 -6.45 -6.16 -3.96
C ASN A 155 -7.30 -5.62 -2.80
N TRP A 156 -7.15 -4.32 -2.54
CA TRP A 156 -7.81 -3.64 -1.43
C TRP A 156 -9.33 -3.78 -1.44
N ASP A 157 -9.98 -3.80 -2.61
CA ASP A 157 -11.43 -4.01 -2.73
C ASP A 157 -11.88 -5.34 -2.10
N VAL A 158 -11.16 -6.43 -2.41
CA VAL A 158 -11.46 -7.76 -1.85
C VAL A 158 -11.16 -7.78 -0.35
N PHE A 159 -10.09 -7.13 0.08
CA PHE A 159 -9.76 -7.02 1.51
C PHE A 159 -10.85 -6.29 2.30
N ILE A 160 -11.29 -5.12 1.84
CA ILE A 160 -12.35 -4.35 2.50
C ILE A 160 -13.67 -5.13 2.49
N LYS A 161 -14.02 -5.80 1.38
CA LYS A 161 -15.22 -6.65 1.32
C LYS A 161 -15.17 -7.78 2.35
N LYS A 162 -14.02 -8.43 2.52
CA LYS A 162 -13.84 -9.48 3.54
C LYS A 162 -13.95 -8.91 4.96
N LEU A 163 -13.39 -7.72 5.23
CA LEU A 163 -13.56 -7.03 6.51
C LEU A 163 -15.03 -6.70 6.79
N GLN A 164 -15.76 -6.20 5.79
CA GLN A 164 -17.19 -5.93 5.93
C GLN A 164 -17.99 -7.21 6.22
N GLN A 165 -17.67 -8.32 5.56
CA GLN A 165 -18.28 -9.62 5.84
C GLN A 165 -18.00 -10.07 7.28
N LEU A 166 -16.77 -9.90 7.76
CA LEU A 166 -16.39 -10.22 9.14
C LEU A 166 -17.18 -9.36 10.14
N SER A 167 -17.26 -8.05 9.89
CA SER A 167 -17.98 -7.10 10.75
C SER A 167 -19.46 -7.40 10.87
N LYS A 168 -20.10 -7.93 9.81
CA LYS A 168 -21.52 -8.31 9.86
C LYS A 168 -21.76 -9.48 10.80
N HIS A 169 -20.87 -10.48 10.81
CA HIS A 169 -21.00 -11.64 11.70
C HIS A 169 -20.88 -11.25 13.18
N VAL A 170 -20.14 -10.19 13.50
CA VAL A 170 -20.05 -9.65 14.88
C VAL A 170 -21.33 -8.91 15.29
N SER A 171 -22.06 -8.33 14.34
CA SER A 171 -23.31 -7.62 14.63
C SER A 171 -24.53 -8.54 14.79
N GLU A 172 -24.44 -9.79 14.33
CA GLU A 172 -25.52 -10.78 14.36
C GLU A 172 -25.32 -11.85 15.47
N GLY A 173 -24.23 -11.78 16.23
CA GLY A 173 -23.95 -12.64 17.39
C GLY A 173 -24.11 -11.90 18.71
#